data_AF-A0A1L8QMQ4-F1
#
_entry.id   AF-A0A1L8QMQ4-F1
#
_cell.length_a   1.000
_cell.length_b   1.000
_cell.length_c   1.000
_cell.angle_alpha   90.00
_cell.angle_beta   90.00
_cell.angle_gamma   90.00
#
_symmetry.space_group_name_H-M   'P 1'
#
loop_
_entity.id
_entity.type
_entity.pdbx_description
1 polymer ?
#
loop_
_entity_poly.entity_id
_entity_poly.type
_entity_poly.pdbx_seq_one_letter_code
_entity_poly.pdbx_strand_id
1 'polypeptide(L)' 'MKVIKGRTSRELRQSFEHLSKMPSVWTRSYFVSTAGNVSSETIKRYVESQRTRY' A
#
# COMPACT_ATOMS: atom_id res chain seq x y z
N MET A 1 5.70 -7.64 5.23
CA MET A 1 4.81 -6.47 5.01
C MET A 1 3.52 -6.45 5.82
N LYS A 2 3.02 -7.59 6.33
CA LYS A 2 1.79 -7.69 7.15
C LYS A 2 1.82 -6.83 8.43
N VAL A 3 2.91 -6.90 9.21
CA VAL A 3 3.05 -6.13 10.45
C VAL A 3 3.12 -4.62 10.18
N ILE A 4 3.94 -4.20 9.23
CA ILE A 4 4.10 -2.78 8.84
C ILE A 4 2.77 -2.21 8.35
N LYS A 5 2.16 -2.82 7.32
CA LYS A 5 0.86 -2.37 6.79
C LYS A 5 -0.27 -2.45 7.83
N GLY A 6 -0.24 -3.45 8.70
CA GLY A 6 -1.24 -3.63 9.75
C GLY A 6 -1.17 -2.53 10.81
N ARG A 7 0.03 -2.25 11.32
CA ARG A 7 0.27 -1.21 12.33
C ARG A 7 -0.05 0.18 11.76
N THR A 8 0.48 0.50 10.58
CA THR A 8 0.22 1.81 9.95
C THR A 8 -1.25 1.98 9.60
N SER A 9 -1.95 0.93 9.18
CA SER A 9 -3.40 0.97 8.95
C SER A 9 -4.19 1.31 10.23
N ARG A 10 -3.80 0.74 11.38
CA ARG A 10 -4.42 1.05 12.67
C ARG A 10 -4.18 2.50 13.08
N GLU A 11 -2.92 2.95 13.02
CA GLU A 11 -2.54 4.32 13.39
C GLU A 11 -3.23 5.35 12.48
N LEU A 12 -3.26 5.13 11.16
CA LEU A 12 -3.94 6.03 10.22
C LEU A 12 -5.45 6.10 10.45
N ARG A 13 -6.12 4.99 10.76
CA ARG A 13 -7.55 4.98 11.06
C ARG A 13 -7.91 5.68 12.37
N GLN A 14 -6.98 5.70 13.33
CA GLN A 14 -7.15 6.43 14.59
C GLN A 14 -6.97 7.93 14.40
N SER A 15 -6.00 8.33 13.57
CA SER A 15 -5.70 9.75 13.31
C SER A 15 -6.67 10.40 12.31
N PHE A 16 -7.28 9.63 11.40
CA PHE A 16 -8.13 10.15 10.33
C PHE A 16 -9.48 9.43 10.29
N GLU A 17 -10.52 10.10 10.80
CA GLU A 17 -11.87 9.53 10.91
C GLU A 17 -12.46 9.09 9.56
N HIS A 18 -12.15 9.80 8.47
CA HIS A 18 -12.60 9.44 7.13
C HIS A 18 -11.98 8.13 6.62
N LEU A 19 -10.77 7.75 7.08
CA LEU A 19 -10.14 6.47 6.75
C LEU A 19 -10.71 5.30 7.55
N SER A 20 -11.34 5.57 8.71
CA SER A 20 -12.00 4.55 9.53
C SER A 20 -13.15 3.86 8.79
N LYS A 21 -13.87 4.60 7.94
CA LYS A 21 -14.98 4.11 7.12
C LYS A 21 -14.53 3.22 5.94
N MET A 22 -13.23 3.20 5.64
CA MET A 22 -12.71 2.51 4.46
C MET A 22 -12.41 1.03 4.77
N PRO A 23 -12.89 0.06 3.94
CA PRO A 23 -12.71 -1.37 4.20
C PRO A 23 -11.24 -1.79 4.35
N SER A 24 -10.33 -1.21 3.57
CA SER A 24 -8.90 -1.44 3.68
C SER A 24 -8.09 -0.21 3.29
N VAL A 25 -7.15 0.20 4.14
CA VAL A 25 -6.21 1.30 3.86
C VAL A 25 -5.14 0.88 2.84
N TRP A 26 -4.70 -0.38 2.87
CA TRP A 26 -3.67 -0.90 1.97
C TRP A 26 -4.23 -2.02 1.08
N THR A 27 -3.68 -2.16 -0.13
CA THR A 27 -3.87 -3.36 -0.93
C THR A 27 -3.12 -4.56 -0.32
N ARG A 28 -3.60 -5.78 -0.62
CA ARG A 28 -2.96 -7.01 -0.13
C ARG A 28 -1.54 -7.18 -0.69
N SER A 29 -1.33 -6.81 -1.95
CA SER A 29 -0.06 -6.91 -2.66
C SER A 29 0.95 -5.83 -2.23
N TYR A 30 2.24 -6.13 -2.31
CA TYR A 30 3.33 -5.17 -2.11
C TYR A 30 4.46 -5.49 -3.07
N PHE A 31 5.21 -4.47 -3.46
CA PHE A 31 6.43 -4.60 -4.25
C PHE A 31 7.65 -4.44 -3.33
N VAL A 32 8.68 -5.26 -3.54
CA VAL A 32 9.96 -5.18 -2.84
C VAL A 32 11.07 -5.51 -3.82
N SER A 33 12.13 -4.71 -3.81
CA SER A 33 13.35 -4.92 -4.61
C SER A 33 14.57 -4.51 -3.77
N THR A 34 15.74 -5.03 -4.11
CA THR A 34 17.01 -4.67 -3.47
C THR A 34 17.42 -3.24 -3.84
N ALA A 35 18.11 -2.57 -2.91
CA ALA A 35 18.67 -1.25 -3.17
C ALA A 35 19.65 -1.33 -4.36
N GLY A 36 19.43 -0.49 -5.38
CA GLY A 36 20.25 -0.44 -6.60
C GLY A 36 19.64 -1.11 -7.83
N ASN A 37 18.59 -1.95 -7.69
CA ASN A 37 17.95 -2.66 -8.82
C ASN A 37 16.51 -2.21 -9.07
N VAL A 38 16.18 -0.96 -8.72
CA VAL A 38 14.83 -0.41 -8.90
C VAL A 38 14.88 0.87 -9.71
N SER A 39 14.11 0.90 -10.80
CA SER A 39 13.85 2.12 -11.57
C SER A 39 12.45 2.63 -11.28
N SER A 40 12.23 3.93 -11.50
CA SER A 40 10.90 4.55 -11.39
C SER A 40 9.89 3.90 -12.34
N GLU A 41 10.34 3.42 -13.51
CA GLU A 41 9.50 2.72 -14.48
C GLU A 41 8.97 1.40 -13.91
N THR A 42 9.80 0.61 -13.22
CA THR A 42 9.38 -0.64 -12.59
C THR A 42 8.30 -0.40 -11.52
N ILE A 43 8.47 0.65 -10.71
CA ILE A 43 7.47 1.03 -9.70
C ILE A 43 6.16 1.44 -10.37
N LYS A 44 6.24 2.26 -11.43
CA LYS A 44 5.06 2.70 -12.18
C LYS A 44 4.29 1.51 -12.76
N ARG A 45 4.97 0.59 -13.43
CA ARG A 45 4.37 -0.65 -13.96
C ARG A 45 3.72 -1.50 -12.86
N TYR A 46 4.36 -1.60 -11.69
CA TYR A 46 3.76 -2.31 -10.55
C TYR A 46 2.46 -1.63 -10.07
N VAL A 47 2.43 -0.31 -9.97
CA VAL A 47 1.24 0.46 -9.56
C VAL A 47 0.11 0.31 -10.59
N GLU A 48 0.40 0.46 -11.89
CA GLU A 48 -0.59 0.35 -12.97
C GLU A 48 -1.20 -1.05 -13.08
N SER A 49 -0.43 -2.10 -12.76
CA SER A 49 -0.92 -3.48 -12.73
C SER A 49 -1.77 -3.81 -11.50
N GLN A 50 -1.86 -2.92 -10.49
CA GLN A 50 -2.75 -3.16 -9.36
C GLN A 50 -4.21 -2.99 -9.77
N ARG A 51 -5.02 -4.01 -9.47
CA ARG A 51 -6.46 -3.96 -9.72
C ARG A 51 -7.09 -2.82 -8.92
N THR A 52 -7.67 -1.85 -9.62
CA THR A 52 -8.59 -0.88 -9.05
C THR A 52 -9.93 -1.58 -8.80
N ARG A 53 -10.41 -1.54 -7.55
CA ARG A 53 -11.81 -1.88 -7.27
C ARG A 53 -12.61 -0.62 -7.58
N TYR A 54 -13.38 -0.66 -8.69
CA TYR A 54 -14.55 0.19 -8.85
C TYR A 54 -15.67 -0.33 -7.95
#